data_AF-G3TWD0-F1
#
_entry.id   AF-G3TWD0-F1
#
_cell.length_a   1.000
_cell.length_b   1.000
_cell.length_c   1.000
_cell.angle_alpha   90.00
_cell.angle_beta   90.00
_cell.angle_gamma   90.00
#
_symmetry.space_group_name_H-M   'P 1'
#
loop_
_entity.id
_entity.type
_entity.pdbx_description
1 polymer ?
#
loop_
_entity_poly.entity_id
_entity_poly.type
_entity_poly.pdbx_seq_one_letter_code
_entity_poly.pdbx_strand_id
1 'polypeptide(L)'
;MFSSPAPPSGLLEKVFQHIDLHQDEFVQTLKEWVAVESDSVQPVPRLRQEILKMMDMAADKLQRLGASVDFVDMGTQQFPDDQSLPIPPIILAELGNDPKKPTVCFYGHLDVQPANKEDGWLSDPYTLTEVDGKLYGRGATDNKGPVLAWINAVSTFRALEQDLPVNVKFIIEGMEEAGSVALEEVVRREKHRFFSSVDYIVISDNLWISRKKPALTYGTRGNSYFTVEVKCRDQDFHSGTFGGILNEPMADLVALLGNVFSHFTVYTRQQGVSLPLVSKPALRNSPIEDKPYS
;
A
#
# COMPACT_ATOMS: atom_id res chain seq x y z
N MET A 1 18.18 -26.01 -17.58
CA MET A 1 19.03 -24.85 -17.89
C MET A 1 18.14 -23.83 -18.58
N PHE A 2 17.78 -22.74 -17.90
CA PHE A 2 17.16 -21.61 -18.59
C PHE A 2 18.30 -20.84 -19.25
N SER A 3 18.30 -20.77 -20.59
CA SER A 3 19.26 -19.96 -21.32
C SER A 3 19.16 -18.52 -20.83
N SER A 4 20.29 -17.87 -20.57
CA SER A 4 20.31 -16.41 -20.41
C SER A 4 19.60 -15.80 -21.63
N PRO A 5 18.64 -14.87 -21.42
CA PRO A 5 17.99 -14.23 -22.54
C PRO A 5 19.04 -13.58 -23.45
N ALA A 6 18.80 -13.61 -24.75
CA ALA A 6 19.65 -12.88 -25.70
C ALA A 6 19.74 -11.41 -25.26
N PRO A 7 20.91 -10.77 -25.39
CA PRO A 7 21.03 -9.35 -25.06
C PRO A 7 19.96 -8.56 -25.82
N PRO A 8 19.36 -7.53 -25.19
CA PRO A 8 18.41 -6.67 -25.87
C PRO A 8 19.08 -6.10 -27.12
N SER A 9 18.38 -6.14 -28.26
CA SER A 9 18.87 -5.60 -29.53
C SER A 9 17.97 -4.46 -29.98
N GLY A 10 18.54 -3.41 -30.57
CA GLY A 10 17.78 -2.33 -31.19
C GLY A 10 17.27 -1.31 -30.18
N LEU A 11 15.97 -1.00 -30.20
CA LEU A 11 15.38 0.06 -29.36
C LEU A 11 15.58 -0.19 -27.86
N LEU A 12 15.28 -1.41 -27.39
CA LEU A 12 15.41 -1.74 -25.96
C LEU A 12 16.85 -1.67 -25.45
N GLU A 13 17.82 -1.93 -26.32
CA GLU A 13 19.24 -1.79 -25.98
C GLU A 13 19.56 -0.33 -25.62
N LYS A 14 19.11 0.63 -26.45
CA LYS A 14 19.28 2.06 -26.19
C LYS A 14 18.55 2.52 -24.94
N VAL A 15 17.32 2.02 -24.72
CA VAL A 15 16.53 2.32 -23.52
C VAL A 15 17.26 1.82 -22.27
N PHE A 16 17.75 0.58 -22.26
CA PHE A 16 18.44 0.02 -21.10
C PHE A 16 19.78 0.72 -20.84
N GLN A 17 20.55 1.02 -21.89
CA GLN A 17 21.77 1.82 -21.77
C GLN A 17 21.49 3.21 -21.18
N HIS A 18 20.41 3.87 -21.59
CA HIS A 18 20.03 5.16 -21.03
C HIS A 18 19.66 5.03 -19.54
N ILE A 19 18.91 3.98 -19.16
CA ILE A 19 18.57 3.72 -17.75
C ILE A 19 19.83 3.50 -16.92
N ASP A 20 20.78 2.68 -17.39
CA ASP A 20 22.04 2.41 -16.70
C ASP A 20 22.88 3.69 -16.52
N LEU A 21 22.90 4.57 -17.52
CA LEU A 21 23.65 5.83 -17.48
C LEU A 21 23.04 6.88 -16.53
N HIS A 22 21.72 6.86 -16.30
CA HIS A 22 21.01 7.86 -15.50
C HIS A 22 20.51 7.29 -14.16
N GLN A 23 20.98 6.09 -13.76
CA GLN A 23 20.53 5.43 -12.54
C GLN A 23 20.73 6.30 -11.29
N ASP A 24 21.83 7.05 -11.20
CA ASP A 24 22.12 7.92 -10.06
C ASP A 24 21.12 9.09 -9.97
N GLU A 25 20.67 9.62 -11.10
CA GLU A 25 19.62 10.66 -11.16
C GLU A 25 18.26 10.10 -10.72
N PHE A 26 17.96 8.86 -11.10
CA PHE A 26 16.76 8.17 -10.66
C PHE A 26 16.77 7.88 -9.16
N VAL A 27 17.91 7.45 -8.60
CA VAL A 27 18.09 7.25 -7.16
C VAL A 27 17.98 8.58 -6.42
N GLN A 28 18.56 9.66 -6.95
CA GLN A 28 18.45 11.00 -6.37
C GLN A 28 16.99 11.49 -6.35
N THR A 29 16.23 11.24 -7.42
CA THR A 29 14.79 11.53 -7.46
C THR A 29 14.04 10.73 -6.37
N LEU A 30 14.35 9.44 -6.20
CA LEU A 30 13.74 8.63 -5.16
C LEU A 30 14.09 9.15 -3.76
N LYS A 31 15.32 9.62 -3.56
CA LYS A 31 15.73 10.25 -2.29
C LYS A 31 14.90 11.48 -1.98
N GLU A 32 14.63 12.32 -2.97
CA GLU A 32 13.76 13.50 -2.83
C GLU A 32 12.32 13.12 -2.51
N TRP A 33 11.78 12.09 -3.16
CA TRP A 33 10.43 11.60 -2.90
C TRP A 33 10.31 10.95 -1.51
N VAL A 34 11.30 10.18 -1.08
CA VAL A 34 11.36 9.57 0.26
C VAL A 34 11.47 10.63 1.35
N ALA A 35 12.14 11.75 1.10
CA ALA A 35 12.23 12.87 2.06
C ALA A 35 10.89 13.59 2.33
N VAL A 36 9.86 13.34 1.52
CA VAL A 36 8.51 13.85 1.78
C VAL A 36 7.79 12.88 2.72
N GLU A 37 7.49 13.33 3.94
CA GLU A 37 6.80 12.55 4.98
C GLU A 37 5.29 12.42 4.69
N SER A 38 4.94 11.77 3.57
CA SER A 38 3.56 11.58 3.11
C SER A 38 2.80 10.49 3.88
N ASP A 39 2.76 10.59 5.21
CA ASP A 39 2.05 9.65 6.08
C ASP A 39 0.54 9.93 6.08
N SER A 40 -0.27 8.98 5.59
CA SER A 40 -1.74 9.07 5.52
C SER A 40 -2.46 8.52 6.75
N VAL A 41 -1.78 7.73 7.58
CA VAL A 41 -2.36 6.99 8.70
C VAL A 41 -2.51 7.91 9.91
N GLN A 42 -1.52 8.77 10.16
CA GLN A 42 -1.58 9.72 11.26
C GLN A 42 -2.45 10.93 10.89
N PRO A 43 -3.50 11.26 11.67
CA PRO A 43 -4.40 12.38 11.39
C PRO A 43 -3.79 13.75 11.77
N VAL A 44 -2.54 14.00 11.38
CA VAL A 44 -1.82 15.23 11.70
C VAL A 44 -1.87 16.19 10.51
N PRO A 45 -2.36 17.44 10.67
CA PRO A 45 -2.46 18.39 9.55
C PRO A 45 -1.16 18.59 8.76
N ARG A 46 -0.01 18.63 9.45
CA ARG A 46 1.32 18.75 8.82
C ARG A 46 1.60 17.58 7.86
N LEU A 47 1.34 16.34 8.29
CA LEU A 47 1.57 15.15 7.46
C LEU A 47 0.63 15.12 6.26
N ARG A 48 -0.64 15.53 6.45
CA ARG A 48 -1.58 15.68 5.33
C ARG A 48 -1.08 16.67 4.28
N GLN A 49 -0.47 17.78 4.69
CA GLN A 49 0.15 18.75 3.76
C GLN A 49 1.34 18.14 3.00
N GLU A 50 2.15 17.28 3.64
CA GLU A 50 3.24 16.57 2.94
C GLU A 50 2.70 15.58 1.90
N ILE A 51 1.54 14.94 2.14
CA ILE A 51 0.89 14.12 1.10
C ILE A 51 0.48 14.99 -0.09
N LEU A 52 -0.17 16.14 0.15
CA LEU A 52 -0.58 17.05 -0.93
C LEU A 52 0.63 17.51 -1.77
N LYS A 53 1.72 17.88 -1.10
CA LYS A 53 3.00 18.20 -1.74
C LYS A 53 3.55 17.03 -2.55
N MET A 54 3.45 15.79 -2.06
CA MET A 54 3.86 14.60 -2.80
C MET A 54 3.03 14.39 -4.07
N MET A 55 1.71 14.62 -3.99
CA MET A 55 0.82 14.58 -5.16
C MET A 55 1.19 15.67 -6.18
N ASP A 56 1.46 16.90 -5.73
CA ASP A 56 1.90 17.99 -6.60
C ASP A 56 3.22 17.68 -7.30
N MET A 57 4.20 17.13 -6.56
CA MET A 57 5.49 16.72 -7.12
C MET A 57 5.34 15.63 -8.20
N ALA A 58 4.44 14.66 -8.00
CA ALA A 58 4.16 13.63 -8.98
C ALA A 58 3.44 14.19 -10.22
N ALA A 59 2.45 15.07 -10.01
CA ALA A 59 1.73 15.73 -11.09
C ALA A 59 2.66 16.59 -11.96
N ASP A 60 3.50 17.44 -11.36
CA ASP A 60 4.49 18.25 -12.08
C ASP A 60 5.47 17.35 -12.86
N LYS A 61 5.94 16.25 -12.27
CA LYS A 61 6.81 15.31 -12.99
C LYS A 61 6.12 14.68 -14.21
N LEU A 62 4.84 14.32 -14.10
CA LEU A 62 4.04 13.79 -15.22
C LEU A 62 3.76 14.86 -16.30
N GLN A 63 3.42 16.08 -15.89
CA GLN A 63 3.20 17.21 -16.81
C GLN A 63 4.46 17.54 -17.62
N ARG A 64 5.64 17.52 -16.99
CA ARG A 64 6.93 17.72 -17.68
C ARG A 64 7.24 16.64 -18.72
N LEU A 65 6.64 15.45 -18.61
CA LEU A 65 6.72 14.39 -19.62
C LEU A 65 5.71 14.55 -20.76
N GLY A 66 4.88 15.61 -20.70
CA GLY A 66 3.85 15.93 -21.66
C GLY A 66 2.51 15.25 -21.39
N ALA A 67 2.27 14.76 -20.15
CA ALA A 67 0.98 14.18 -19.78
C ALA A 67 -0.05 15.29 -19.53
N SER A 68 -1.29 15.07 -19.94
CA SER A 68 -2.44 15.81 -19.37
C SER A 68 -2.68 15.27 -17.98
N VAL A 69 -2.79 16.14 -16.97
CA VAL A 69 -2.96 15.73 -15.57
C VAL A 69 -4.16 16.45 -14.97
N ASP A 70 -5.11 15.67 -14.47
CA ASP A 70 -6.27 16.13 -13.72
C ASP A 70 -6.16 15.68 -12.25
N PHE A 71 -6.57 16.56 -11.34
CA PHE A 71 -6.76 16.23 -9.94
C PHE A 71 -8.24 15.99 -9.66
N VAL A 72 -8.55 14.84 -9.06
CA VAL A 72 -9.89 14.53 -8.58
C VAL A 72 -9.99 14.82 -7.09
N ASP A 73 -10.66 15.93 -6.76
CA ASP A 73 -11.02 16.28 -5.39
C ASP A 73 -12.22 15.45 -4.90
N MET A 74 -12.07 14.85 -3.71
CA MET A 74 -13.07 14.02 -3.04
C MET A 74 -13.51 14.60 -1.69
N GLY A 75 -13.15 15.85 -1.39
CA GLY A 75 -13.58 16.57 -0.20
C GLY A 75 -12.74 16.23 1.04
N THR A 76 -13.42 15.97 2.15
CA THR A 76 -12.78 15.84 3.48
C THR A 76 -13.08 14.51 4.13
N GLN A 77 -12.07 13.92 4.76
CA GLN A 77 -12.18 12.79 5.67
C GLN A 77 -12.55 13.29 7.07
N GLN A 78 -13.57 12.70 7.67
CA GLN A 78 -14.02 13.00 9.04
C GLN A 78 -13.38 12.02 10.04
N PHE A 79 -12.94 12.52 11.19
CA PHE A 79 -12.37 11.75 12.29
C PHE A 79 -13.28 11.80 13.53
N PRO A 80 -13.13 10.86 14.50
CA PRO A 80 -14.02 10.76 15.66
C PRO A 80 -14.06 11.96 16.61
N ASP A 81 -13.07 12.85 16.56
CA ASP A 81 -12.88 14.02 17.44
C ASP A 81 -13.35 15.34 16.80
N ASP A 82 -14.30 15.27 15.86
CA ASP A 82 -14.76 16.39 15.01
C ASP A 82 -13.65 17.02 14.15
N GLN A 83 -12.45 16.42 14.11
CA GLN A 83 -11.41 16.81 13.18
C GLN A 83 -11.81 16.39 11.76
N SER A 84 -11.56 17.27 10.79
CA SER A 84 -11.65 16.94 9.38
C SER A 84 -10.37 17.34 8.66
N LEU A 85 -9.92 16.47 7.76
CA LEU A 85 -8.74 16.71 6.92
C LEU A 85 -9.12 16.53 5.45
N PRO A 86 -8.57 17.35 4.53
CA PRO A 86 -8.82 17.18 3.10
C PRO A 86 -8.29 15.81 2.63
N ILE A 87 -9.06 15.08 1.84
CA ILE A 87 -8.59 13.85 1.18
C ILE A 87 -7.59 14.28 0.11
N PRO A 88 -6.36 13.73 0.07
CA PRO A 88 -5.42 13.98 -1.02
C PRO A 88 -6.06 13.70 -2.37
N PRO A 89 -5.93 14.61 -3.36
CA PRO A 89 -6.58 14.42 -4.63
C PRO A 89 -5.97 13.23 -5.38
N ILE A 90 -6.81 12.49 -6.10
CA ILE A 90 -6.35 11.40 -6.96
C ILE A 90 -5.88 11.99 -8.28
N ILE A 91 -4.66 11.66 -8.68
CA ILE A 91 -4.09 12.07 -9.97
C ILE A 91 -4.62 11.14 -11.05
N LEU A 92 -5.22 11.73 -12.09
CA LEU A 92 -5.55 11.07 -13.34
C LEU A 92 -4.71 11.68 -14.44
N ALA A 93 -3.73 10.96 -14.96
CA ALA A 93 -2.85 11.45 -16.02
C ALA A 93 -2.95 10.62 -17.29
N GLU A 94 -2.89 11.27 -18.45
CA GLU A 94 -2.91 10.64 -19.76
C GLU A 94 -1.73 11.10 -20.61
N LEU A 95 -1.00 10.14 -21.19
CA LEU A 95 0.12 10.37 -22.07
C LEU A 95 -0.05 9.58 -23.38
N GLY A 96 -0.37 10.31 -24.44
CA GLY A 96 -0.70 9.73 -25.75
C GLY A 96 -2.17 9.33 -25.87
N ASN A 97 -2.68 9.36 -27.11
CA ASN A 97 -4.07 9.04 -27.45
C ASN A 97 -4.18 8.38 -28.84
N ASP A 98 -3.14 7.65 -29.26
CA ASP A 98 -3.10 7.02 -30.58
C ASP A 98 -4.06 5.81 -30.62
N PRO A 99 -5.13 5.84 -31.45
CA PRO A 99 -6.10 4.75 -31.52
C PRO A 99 -5.53 3.44 -32.09
N LYS A 100 -4.31 3.46 -32.63
CA LYS A 100 -3.62 2.26 -33.12
C LYS A 100 -2.81 1.54 -32.04
N LYS A 101 -2.65 2.16 -30.88
CA LYS A 101 -1.88 1.60 -29.75
C LYS A 101 -2.82 1.16 -28.63
N PRO A 102 -2.50 0.06 -27.93
CA PRO A 102 -3.23 -0.27 -26.71
C PRO A 102 -2.95 0.79 -25.64
N THR A 103 -3.87 0.92 -24.69
CA THR A 103 -3.74 1.81 -23.54
C THR A 103 -3.50 1.00 -22.27
N VAL A 104 -2.38 1.28 -21.59
CA VAL A 104 -2.04 0.68 -20.30
C VAL A 104 -2.24 1.73 -19.22
N CYS A 105 -3.02 1.40 -18.20
CA CYS A 105 -3.21 2.22 -17.01
C CYS A 105 -2.36 1.68 -15.86
N PHE A 106 -1.44 2.49 -15.35
CA PHE A 106 -0.68 2.18 -14.15
C PHE A 106 -1.39 2.75 -12.91
N TYR A 107 -1.56 1.90 -11.89
CA TYR A 107 -1.97 2.33 -10.56
C TYR A 107 -0.81 2.24 -9.57
N GLY A 108 -0.70 3.25 -8.72
CA GLY A 108 0.17 3.24 -7.54
C GLY A 108 -0.28 4.28 -6.51
N HIS A 109 0.40 4.35 -5.38
CA HIS A 109 0.11 5.31 -4.33
C HIS A 109 1.38 5.99 -3.83
N LEU A 110 1.21 7.16 -3.20
CA LEU A 110 2.32 8.00 -2.74
C LEU A 110 2.27 8.34 -1.26
N ASP A 111 1.21 7.97 -0.58
CA ASP A 111 1.23 7.88 0.87
C ASP A 111 2.02 6.68 1.36
N VAL A 112 2.45 6.73 2.62
CA VAL A 112 3.29 5.72 3.23
C VAL A 112 2.85 5.44 4.67
N GLN A 113 3.11 4.24 5.17
CA GLN A 113 3.00 3.97 6.61
C GLN A 113 3.86 4.94 7.47
N PRO A 114 3.49 5.16 8.74
CA PRO A 114 4.32 5.86 9.71
C PRO A 114 5.70 5.21 9.86
N ALA A 115 6.69 6.03 10.21
CA ALA A 115 8.01 5.55 10.62
C ALA A 115 8.68 6.55 11.56
N ASN A 116 9.07 6.07 12.74
CA ASN A 116 9.89 6.82 13.68
C ASN A 116 11.24 6.12 13.85
N LYS A 117 12.28 6.89 14.18
CA LYS A 117 13.63 6.34 14.41
C LYS A 117 13.60 5.33 15.57
N GLU A 118 12.77 5.61 16.56
CA GLU A 118 12.57 4.87 17.80
C GLU A 118 11.92 3.49 17.57
N ASP A 119 11.30 3.25 16.41
CA ASP A 119 10.74 1.95 16.03
C ASP A 119 11.84 0.90 15.75
N GLY A 120 13.11 1.30 15.78
CA GLY A 120 14.28 0.43 15.59
C GLY A 120 15.01 0.63 14.26
N TRP A 121 14.78 1.74 13.57
CA TRP A 121 15.48 2.04 12.31
C TRP A 121 16.98 2.27 12.54
N LEU A 122 17.83 1.75 11.65
CA LEU A 122 19.28 1.97 11.72
C LEU A 122 19.73 3.29 11.06
N SER A 123 19.00 3.77 10.06
CA SER A 123 19.11 5.12 9.46
C SER A 123 17.88 5.98 9.82
N ASP A 124 17.87 7.26 9.45
CA ASP A 124 16.64 8.05 9.49
C ASP A 124 15.67 7.49 8.43
N PRO A 125 14.38 7.24 8.76
CA PRO A 125 13.43 6.63 7.82
C PRO A 125 13.11 7.50 6.60
N TYR A 126 13.19 8.83 6.72
CA TYR A 126 12.87 9.75 5.62
C TYR A 126 14.14 10.34 4.97
N THR A 127 15.33 9.91 5.39
CA THR A 127 16.58 10.15 4.66
C THR A 127 17.03 8.89 3.94
N LEU A 128 16.76 8.81 2.63
CA LEU A 128 17.16 7.65 1.83
C LEU A 128 18.68 7.44 1.92
N THR A 129 19.07 6.27 2.44
CA THR A 129 20.47 5.88 2.68
C THR A 129 20.80 4.62 1.90
N GLU A 130 21.85 4.67 1.08
CA GLU A 130 22.31 3.49 0.35
C GLU A 130 23.35 2.71 1.18
N VAL A 131 23.15 1.39 1.33
CA VAL A 131 24.11 0.47 1.96
C VAL A 131 24.15 -0.84 1.17
N ASP A 132 25.32 -1.22 0.68
CA ASP A 132 25.55 -2.46 -0.09
C ASP A 132 24.57 -2.65 -1.27
N GLY A 133 24.31 -1.58 -2.03
CA GLY A 133 23.39 -1.58 -3.18
C GLY A 133 21.91 -1.67 -2.80
N LYS A 134 21.55 -1.38 -1.54
CA LYS A 134 20.17 -1.33 -1.06
C LYS A 134 19.83 0.08 -0.63
N LEU A 135 18.68 0.58 -1.08
CA LEU A 135 18.19 1.91 -0.77
C LEU A 135 17.22 1.85 0.42
N TYR A 136 17.67 2.28 1.59
CA TYR A 136 16.90 2.27 2.83
C TYR A 136 16.15 3.58 3.03
N GLY A 137 14.83 3.49 3.17
CA GLY A 137 13.95 4.61 3.51
C GLY A 137 12.48 4.18 3.48
N ARG A 138 11.64 4.81 4.32
CA ARG A 138 10.19 4.65 4.29
C ARG A 138 9.66 5.13 2.94
N GLY A 139 8.84 4.31 2.28
CA GLY A 139 8.34 4.62 0.95
C GLY A 139 9.17 4.04 -0.19
N ALA A 140 10.42 3.59 0.07
CA ALA A 140 11.34 3.23 -1.00
C ALA A 140 10.82 2.07 -1.89
N THR A 141 10.26 1.02 -1.28
CA THR A 141 9.65 -0.10 -2.03
C THR A 141 8.13 -0.03 -2.12
N ASP A 142 7.51 0.78 -1.29
CA ASP A 142 6.07 0.77 -0.99
C ASP A 142 5.60 2.22 -0.75
N ASN A 143 5.21 2.95 -1.80
CA ASN A 143 5.26 2.57 -3.22
C ASN A 143 5.97 3.60 -4.12
N LYS A 144 6.75 4.51 -3.53
CA LYS A 144 7.42 5.61 -4.27
C LYS A 144 8.43 5.12 -5.30
N GLY A 145 9.22 4.08 -4.97
CA GLY A 145 10.18 3.49 -5.90
C GLY A 145 9.52 2.90 -7.15
N PRO A 146 8.54 1.99 -7.01
CA PRO A 146 7.82 1.44 -8.16
C PRO A 146 7.06 2.49 -8.99
N VAL A 147 6.43 3.49 -8.37
CA VAL A 147 5.81 4.61 -9.12
C VAL A 147 6.86 5.36 -9.93
N LEU A 148 7.99 5.72 -9.31
CA LEU A 148 9.09 6.38 -10.02
C LEU A 148 9.69 5.51 -11.11
N ALA A 149 9.77 4.19 -10.94
CA ALA A 149 10.27 3.29 -11.97
C ALA A 149 9.41 3.36 -13.25
N TRP A 150 8.08 3.44 -13.11
CA TRP A 150 7.17 3.66 -14.25
C TRP A 150 7.36 5.02 -14.91
N ILE A 151 7.43 6.08 -14.11
CA ILE A 151 7.66 7.44 -14.61
C ILE A 151 9.03 7.53 -15.31
N ASN A 152 10.07 6.91 -14.75
CA ASN A 152 11.42 6.93 -15.29
C ASN A 152 11.53 6.13 -16.60
N ALA A 153 10.83 4.99 -16.69
CA ALA A 153 10.70 4.25 -17.94
C ALA A 153 10.08 5.12 -19.04
N VAL A 154 8.96 5.79 -18.76
CA VAL A 154 8.33 6.73 -19.70
C VAL A 154 9.27 7.89 -20.06
N SER A 155 9.96 8.46 -19.07
CA SER A 155 10.91 9.55 -19.29
C SER A 155 12.07 9.16 -20.19
N THR A 156 12.52 7.91 -20.13
CA THR A 156 13.61 7.40 -20.97
C THR A 156 13.20 7.37 -22.45
N PHE A 157 11.98 6.91 -22.76
CA PHE A 157 11.48 6.96 -24.13
C PHE A 157 11.38 8.41 -24.64
N ARG A 158 10.91 9.33 -23.80
CA ARG A 158 10.83 10.76 -24.13
C ARG A 158 12.21 11.38 -24.39
N ALA A 159 13.18 11.12 -23.50
CA ALA A 159 14.54 11.67 -23.62
C ALA A 159 15.29 11.17 -24.87
N LEU A 160 15.02 9.93 -25.29
CA LEU A 160 15.60 9.34 -26.51
C LEU A 160 14.82 9.70 -27.79
N GLU A 161 13.80 10.55 -27.69
CA GLU A 161 12.87 10.88 -28.78
C GLU A 161 12.28 9.63 -29.45
N GLN A 162 12.03 8.58 -28.64
CA GLN A 162 11.44 7.33 -29.10
C GLN A 162 9.95 7.33 -28.81
N ASP A 163 9.19 6.80 -29.75
CA ASP A 163 7.76 6.66 -29.60
C ASP A 163 7.42 5.60 -28.54
N LEU A 164 6.48 5.91 -27.65
CA LEU A 164 6.01 4.95 -26.66
C LEU A 164 5.21 3.85 -27.37
N PRO A 165 5.43 2.56 -27.05
CA PRO A 165 4.73 1.46 -27.71
C PRO A 165 3.23 1.39 -27.38
N VAL A 166 2.80 2.09 -26.33
CA VAL A 166 1.42 2.10 -25.81
C VAL A 166 1.02 3.54 -25.44
N ASN A 167 -0.29 3.82 -25.40
CA ASN A 167 -0.78 4.98 -24.65
C ASN A 167 -0.66 4.65 -23.15
N VAL A 168 -0.25 5.62 -22.33
CA VAL A 168 -0.06 5.40 -20.89
C VAL A 168 -1.04 6.27 -20.13
N LYS A 169 -1.80 5.67 -19.22
CA LYS A 169 -2.59 6.37 -18.21
C LYS A 169 -2.01 6.10 -16.83
N PHE A 170 -2.11 7.06 -15.93
CA PHE A 170 -1.74 6.91 -14.53
C PHE A 170 -2.94 7.25 -13.65
N ILE A 171 -3.24 6.38 -12.69
CA ILE A 171 -4.06 6.71 -11.53
C ILE A 171 -3.18 6.60 -10.30
N ILE A 172 -2.94 7.72 -9.62
CA ILE A 172 -2.08 7.75 -8.43
C ILE A 172 -2.88 8.35 -7.27
N GLU A 173 -2.96 7.62 -6.16
CA GLU A 173 -3.62 8.10 -4.94
C GLU A 173 -2.64 8.39 -3.80
N GLY A 174 -3.16 8.93 -2.70
CA GLY A 174 -2.40 9.23 -1.48
C GLY A 174 -3.11 8.78 -0.21
N MET A 175 -3.90 7.71 -0.27
CA MET A 175 -4.66 7.17 0.86
C MET A 175 -4.66 5.63 0.93
N GLU A 176 -3.81 4.91 0.18
CA GLU A 176 -3.83 3.44 0.12
C GLU A 176 -3.63 2.82 1.51
N GLU A 177 -2.64 3.34 2.25
CA GLU A 177 -2.24 2.86 3.58
C GLU A 177 -3.29 3.18 4.66
N ALA A 178 -4.25 4.05 4.31
CA ALA A 178 -5.41 4.45 5.11
C ALA A 178 -6.74 3.94 4.51
N GLY A 179 -6.69 2.92 3.65
CA GLY A 179 -7.87 2.20 3.14
C GLY A 179 -8.45 2.75 1.84
N SER A 180 -7.66 3.47 1.05
CA SER A 180 -8.02 4.02 -0.26
C SER A 180 -9.32 4.84 -0.24
N VAL A 181 -9.44 5.72 0.76
CA VAL A 181 -10.65 6.53 0.98
C VAL A 181 -11.02 7.27 -0.30
N ALA A 182 -12.26 7.08 -0.76
CA ALA A 182 -12.85 7.66 -1.96
C ALA A 182 -12.36 7.13 -3.33
N LEU A 183 -11.31 6.28 -3.39
CA LEU A 183 -10.81 5.73 -4.66
C LEU A 183 -11.88 4.93 -5.41
N GLU A 184 -12.64 4.08 -4.70
CA GLU A 184 -13.68 3.24 -5.30
C GLU A 184 -14.73 4.09 -6.03
N GLU A 185 -15.12 5.22 -5.44
CA GLU A 185 -16.08 6.15 -6.02
C GLU A 185 -15.51 6.85 -7.27
N VAL A 186 -14.24 7.26 -7.23
CA VAL A 186 -13.56 7.82 -8.42
C VAL A 186 -13.50 6.81 -9.55
N VAL A 187 -13.11 5.56 -9.27
CA VAL A 187 -13.04 4.50 -10.28
C VAL A 187 -14.42 4.24 -10.90
N ARG A 188 -15.49 4.21 -10.09
CA ARG A 188 -16.87 4.07 -10.59
C ARG A 188 -17.27 5.25 -11.49
N ARG A 189 -17.01 6.48 -11.05
CA ARG A 189 -17.36 7.71 -11.77
C ARG A 189 -16.64 7.81 -13.10
N GLU A 190 -15.36 7.44 -13.13
CA GLU A 190 -14.51 7.58 -14.30
C GLU A 190 -14.49 6.34 -15.22
N LYS A 191 -15.23 5.28 -14.85
CA LYS A 191 -15.31 4.00 -15.59
C LYS A 191 -15.57 4.18 -17.09
N HIS A 192 -16.51 5.06 -17.44
CA HIS A 192 -16.89 5.34 -18.83
C HIS A 192 -16.26 6.63 -19.38
N ARG A 193 -15.30 7.21 -18.66
CA ARG A 193 -14.57 8.43 -19.02
C ARG A 193 -13.07 8.11 -19.11
N PHE A 194 -12.30 8.41 -18.07
CA PHE A 194 -10.86 8.14 -18.00
C PHE A 194 -10.52 6.67 -18.34
N PHE A 195 -11.29 5.72 -17.82
CA PHE A 195 -11.01 4.29 -18.04
C PHE A 195 -11.62 3.71 -19.33
N SER A 196 -12.37 4.52 -20.11
CA SER A 196 -13.11 4.02 -21.28
C SER A 196 -12.23 3.43 -22.39
N SER A 197 -10.99 3.88 -22.47
CA SER A 197 -10.01 3.46 -23.49
C SER A 197 -8.94 2.51 -22.95
N VAL A 198 -9.02 2.08 -21.68
CA VAL A 198 -7.97 1.27 -21.03
C VAL A 198 -8.12 -0.20 -21.40
N ASP A 199 -7.06 -0.80 -21.93
CA ASP A 199 -7.02 -2.22 -22.30
C ASP A 199 -6.45 -3.08 -21.16
N TYR A 200 -5.43 -2.58 -20.46
CA TYR A 200 -4.76 -3.29 -19.37
C TYR A 200 -4.50 -2.36 -18.19
N ILE A 201 -4.63 -2.89 -16.97
CA ILE A 201 -4.22 -2.23 -15.73
C ILE A 201 -3.00 -2.95 -15.18
N VAL A 202 -1.98 -2.17 -14.79
CA VAL A 202 -0.77 -2.69 -14.15
C VAL A 202 -0.62 -2.05 -12.77
N ILE A 203 -0.32 -2.89 -11.78
CA ILE A 203 0.02 -2.50 -10.42
C ILE A 203 1.39 -3.09 -10.13
N SER A 204 2.29 -2.29 -9.57
CA SER A 204 3.62 -2.73 -9.16
C SER A 204 3.83 -2.41 -7.69
N ASP A 205 3.17 -3.16 -6.84
CA ASP A 205 3.13 -2.88 -5.40
C ASP A 205 3.15 -4.17 -4.57
N ASN A 206 4.08 -5.04 -4.91
CA ASN A 206 4.23 -6.33 -4.24
C ASN A 206 5.65 -6.86 -4.41
N LEU A 207 5.98 -7.85 -3.59
CA LEU A 207 7.32 -8.39 -3.53
C LEU A 207 7.45 -9.69 -4.34
N TRP A 208 8.69 -10.02 -4.68
CA TRP A 208 9.03 -11.37 -5.11
C TRP A 208 9.16 -12.29 -3.90
N ILE A 209 8.67 -13.53 -4.03
CA ILE A 209 8.83 -14.55 -2.99
C ILE A 209 10.27 -15.07 -2.89
N SER A 210 11.08 -14.90 -3.94
CA SER A 210 12.45 -15.39 -4.05
C SER A 210 13.43 -14.27 -4.35
N ARG A 211 14.58 -14.29 -3.68
CA ARG A 211 15.71 -13.38 -3.97
C ARG A 211 16.39 -13.67 -5.31
N LYS A 212 16.04 -14.77 -5.99
CA LYS A 212 16.74 -15.25 -7.21
C LYS A 212 15.85 -15.28 -8.45
N LYS A 213 14.53 -15.18 -8.30
CA LYS A 213 13.59 -15.35 -9.41
C LYS A 213 12.50 -14.27 -9.35
N PRO A 214 12.25 -13.55 -10.46
CA PRO A 214 11.12 -12.64 -10.55
C PRO A 214 9.79 -13.39 -10.41
N ALA A 215 8.75 -12.65 -10.03
CA ALA A 215 7.41 -13.17 -9.83
C ALA A 215 6.36 -12.34 -10.59
N LEU A 216 5.29 -13.02 -11.02
CA LEU A 216 4.04 -12.39 -11.43
C LEU A 216 2.97 -12.82 -10.42
N THR A 217 2.36 -11.84 -9.76
CA THR A 217 1.30 -12.07 -8.78
C THR A 217 -0.04 -12.03 -9.50
N TYR A 218 -0.82 -13.11 -9.39
CA TYR A 218 -2.13 -13.25 -10.04
C TYR A 218 -3.28 -13.41 -9.04
N GLY A 219 -2.99 -13.28 -7.75
CA GLY A 219 -4.00 -13.37 -6.70
C GLY A 219 -3.46 -12.89 -5.36
N THR A 220 -4.30 -12.17 -4.62
CA THR A 220 -4.05 -11.67 -3.28
C THR A 220 -5.15 -12.15 -2.34
N ARG A 221 -4.87 -12.14 -1.04
CA ARG A 221 -5.91 -12.38 -0.03
C ARG A 221 -6.68 -11.07 0.20
N GLY A 222 -7.97 -11.19 0.52
CA GLY A 222 -8.66 -10.12 1.23
C GLY A 222 -8.21 -10.05 2.70
N ASN A 223 -8.63 -8.99 3.39
CA ASN A 223 -8.41 -8.84 4.82
C ASN A 223 -9.68 -8.29 5.49
N SER A 224 -9.85 -8.57 6.78
CA SER A 224 -10.91 -8.00 7.61
C SER A 224 -10.31 -7.61 8.94
N TYR A 225 -10.23 -6.31 9.18
CA TYR A 225 -9.67 -5.75 10.40
C TYR A 225 -10.79 -5.53 11.43
N PHE A 226 -10.55 -5.91 12.69
CA PHE A 226 -11.53 -5.81 13.76
C PHE A 226 -10.96 -5.01 14.94
N THR A 227 -11.80 -4.17 15.54
CA THR A 227 -11.52 -3.49 16.81
C THR A 227 -12.41 -4.09 17.89
N VAL A 228 -11.82 -4.44 19.04
CA VAL A 228 -12.55 -4.92 20.22
C VAL A 228 -12.39 -3.90 21.32
N GLU A 229 -13.45 -3.13 21.59
CA GLU A 229 -13.48 -2.16 22.69
C GLU A 229 -14.07 -2.81 23.94
N VAL A 230 -13.31 -2.77 25.04
CA VAL A 230 -13.80 -3.12 26.37
C VAL A 230 -13.69 -1.88 27.24
N LYS A 231 -14.82 -1.42 27.77
CA LYS A 231 -14.91 -0.16 28.52
C LYS A 231 -15.59 -0.37 29.86
N CYS A 232 -14.93 0.10 30.92
CA CYS A 232 -15.54 0.20 32.26
C CYS A 232 -16.15 1.60 32.47
N ARG A 233 -15.33 2.64 32.36
CA ARG A 233 -15.69 4.07 32.37
C ARG A 233 -14.62 4.88 31.65
N ASP A 234 -14.82 6.19 31.50
CA ASP A 234 -13.86 7.06 30.80
C ASP A 234 -12.55 7.34 31.55
N GLN A 235 -12.60 7.36 32.90
CA GLN A 235 -11.43 7.68 33.72
C GLN A 235 -10.71 6.42 34.20
N ASP A 236 -9.38 6.40 34.05
CA ASP A 236 -8.50 5.39 34.63
C ASP A 236 -8.61 5.31 36.16
N PHE A 237 -8.10 4.20 36.71
CA PHE A 237 -8.05 3.96 38.14
C PHE A 237 -6.61 3.76 38.61
N HIS A 238 -6.29 4.23 39.81
CA HIS A 238 -5.03 3.86 40.46
C HIS A 238 -5.06 2.37 40.83
N SER A 239 -4.20 1.56 40.20
CA SER A 239 -4.25 0.09 40.27
C SER A 239 -4.08 -0.48 41.69
N GLY A 240 -3.39 0.22 42.58
CA GLY A 240 -3.29 -0.18 43.99
C GLY A 240 -4.55 0.11 44.80
N THR A 241 -5.25 1.21 44.51
CA THR A 241 -6.42 1.66 45.29
C THR A 241 -7.67 0.89 44.92
N PHE A 242 -7.77 0.49 43.65
CA PHE A 242 -8.94 -0.20 43.10
C PHE A 242 -8.64 -1.65 42.67
N GLY A 243 -7.42 -2.13 42.88
CA GLY A 243 -7.02 -3.49 42.54
C GLY A 243 -7.80 -4.54 43.34
N GLY A 244 -8.34 -5.54 42.64
CA GLY A 244 -9.08 -6.65 43.24
C GLY A 244 -10.57 -6.38 43.52
N ILE A 245 -11.08 -5.19 43.22
CA ILE A 245 -12.53 -4.86 43.38
C ILE A 245 -13.22 -4.49 42.07
N LEU A 246 -12.48 -4.36 40.97
CA LEU A 246 -13.01 -4.03 39.65
C LEU A 246 -12.93 -5.24 38.70
N ASN A 247 -13.88 -5.33 37.78
CA ASN A 247 -13.68 -6.08 36.54
C ASN A 247 -12.85 -5.20 35.62
N GLU A 248 -11.55 -5.50 35.52
CA GLU A 248 -10.61 -4.69 34.77
C GLU A 248 -10.81 -4.90 33.26
N PRO A 249 -11.04 -3.83 32.46
CA PRO A 249 -11.17 -3.94 31.01
C PRO A 249 -10.02 -4.71 30.35
N MET A 250 -8.81 -4.59 30.92
CA MET A 250 -7.63 -5.32 30.45
C MET A 250 -7.74 -6.83 30.66
N ALA A 251 -8.29 -7.30 31.78
CA ALA A 251 -8.47 -8.72 32.03
C ALA A 251 -9.46 -9.33 31.02
N ASP A 252 -10.59 -8.65 30.80
CA ASP A 252 -11.61 -9.05 29.83
C ASP A 252 -11.06 -9.02 28.38
N LEU A 253 -10.35 -7.95 27.99
CA LEU A 253 -9.76 -7.84 26.66
C LEU A 253 -8.73 -8.94 26.39
N VAL A 254 -7.85 -9.22 27.37
CA VAL A 254 -6.86 -10.31 27.25
C VAL A 254 -7.58 -11.66 27.10
N ALA A 255 -8.65 -11.89 27.86
CA ALA A 255 -9.45 -13.11 27.73
C ALA A 255 -10.11 -13.21 26.35
N LEU A 256 -10.71 -12.13 25.84
CA LEU A 256 -11.33 -12.09 24.51
C LEU A 256 -10.30 -12.40 23.42
N LEU A 257 -9.16 -11.71 23.41
CA LEU A 257 -8.10 -11.90 22.42
C LEU A 257 -7.47 -13.31 22.51
N GLY A 258 -7.30 -13.85 23.71
CA GLY A 258 -6.79 -15.20 23.93
C GLY A 258 -7.67 -16.30 23.32
N ASN A 259 -8.97 -16.03 23.13
CA ASN A 259 -9.92 -16.96 22.52
C ASN A 259 -10.00 -16.85 20.99
N VAL A 260 -9.36 -15.86 20.36
CA VAL A 260 -9.39 -15.69 18.89
C VAL A 260 -8.48 -16.69 18.17
N PHE A 261 -7.40 -17.17 18.82
CA PHE A 261 -6.34 -17.96 18.17
C PHE A 261 -6.22 -19.42 18.66
N SER A 262 -7.14 -19.92 19.50
CA SER A 262 -7.18 -21.37 19.79
C SER A 262 -7.64 -22.16 18.56
N HIS A 263 -7.08 -23.37 18.35
CA HIS A 263 -7.31 -24.26 17.19
C HIS A 263 -8.80 -24.52 16.85
N PHE A 264 -9.48 -23.59 16.17
CA PHE A 264 -10.94 -23.52 15.94
C PHE A 264 -11.68 -23.09 17.22
N THR A 265 -12.22 -21.87 17.32
CA THR A 265 -13.54 -21.56 16.74
C THR A 265 -13.79 -20.04 16.73
N VAL A 266 -13.58 -19.39 15.59
CA VAL A 266 -14.44 -18.26 15.21
C VAL A 266 -15.35 -18.83 14.12
N TYR A 267 -16.63 -19.03 14.42
CA TYR A 267 -17.63 -19.38 13.40
C TYR A 267 -17.90 -18.15 12.53
N THR A 268 -16.97 -17.79 11.65
CA THR A 268 -17.34 -16.99 10.48
C THR A 268 -18.04 -17.93 9.52
N ARG A 269 -19.37 -17.86 9.46
CA ARG A 269 -20.17 -18.53 8.45
C ARG A 269 -19.95 -17.84 7.10
N GLN A 270 -18.75 -17.94 6.52
CA GLN A 270 -18.57 -17.64 5.09
C GLN A 270 -19.24 -18.78 4.32
N GLN A 271 -20.43 -18.51 3.77
CA GLN A 271 -21.01 -19.39 2.76
C GLN A 271 -20.03 -19.46 1.58
N GLY A 272 -19.26 -20.54 1.45
CA GLY A 272 -18.49 -20.81 0.23
C GLY A 272 -17.12 -21.47 0.37
N VAL A 273 -16.52 -21.58 1.57
CA VAL A 273 -15.19 -22.21 1.72
C VAL A 273 -15.26 -23.43 2.64
N SER A 274 -15.31 -24.63 2.07
CA SER A 274 -15.06 -25.87 2.81
C SER A 274 -13.56 -26.14 2.85
N LEU A 275 -12.91 -25.78 3.96
CA LEU A 275 -11.57 -26.28 4.26
C LEU A 275 -11.70 -27.77 4.66
N PRO A 276 -10.89 -28.68 4.10
CA PRO A 276 -10.92 -30.08 4.52
C PRO A 276 -10.49 -30.16 5.99
N LEU A 277 -11.39 -30.67 6.83
CA LEU A 277 -11.10 -31.02 8.21
C LEU A 277 -9.94 -32.02 8.23
N VAL A 278 -8.75 -31.57 8.66
CA VAL A 278 -7.69 -32.49 9.06
C VAL A 278 -8.13 -33.09 10.39
N SER A 279 -8.82 -34.23 10.33
CA SER A 279 -9.14 -35.00 11.51
C SER A 279 -7.86 -35.59 12.11
N LYS A 280 -7.65 -35.37 13.41
CA LYS A 280 -6.71 -36.17 14.22
C LYS A 280 -7.49 -36.91 15.30
N PRO A 281 -6.96 -38.06 15.75
CA PRO A 281 -7.73 -39.10 16.44
C PRO A 281 -8.22 -38.63 17.81
N ALA A 282 -9.41 -39.10 18.15
CA ALA A 282 -10.12 -38.85 19.40
C ALA A 282 -9.21 -38.99 20.63
N LEU A 283 -9.08 -37.90 21.40
CA LEU A 283 -8.71 -37.99 22.80
C LEU A 283 -9.83 -38.76 23.51
N ARG A 284 -9.47 -39.91 24.09
CA ARG A 284 -10.35 -40.81 24.83
C ARG A 284 -11.15 -40.06 25.88
N ASN A 285 -12.45 -40.32 25.90
CA ASN A 285 -13.37 -40.02 27.00
C ASN A 285 -12.78 -40.47 28.34
N SER A 286 -12.69 -39.55 29.30
CA SER A 286 -12.68 -39.86 30.73
C SER A 286 -14.05 -39.45 31.28
N PRO A 287 -14.84 -40.36 31.87
CA PRO A 287 -16.11 -40.01 32.48
C PRO A 287 -15.85 -39.33 33.82
N ILE A 288 -16.26 -38.08 33.99
CA ILE A 288 -16.43 -37.48 35.32
C ILE A 288 -17.89 -37.75 35.70
N GLU A 289 -18.07 -38.67 36.65
CA GLU A 289 -19.35 -38.92 37.30
C GLU A 289 -19.76 -37.70 38.13
N ASP A 290 -20.97 -37.19 37.87
CA ASP A 290 -21.68 -36.31 38.79
C ASP A 290 -22.00 -37.06 40.08
N LYS A 291 -21.47 -36.60 41.21
CA LYS A 291 -22.00 -36.94 42.54
C LYS A 291 -22.62 -35.70 43.17
N PRO A 292 -23.90 -35.77 43.61
CA PRO A 292 -24.48 -34.71 44.41
C PRO A 292 -23.99 -34.87 45.85
N TYR A 293 -23.65 -33.76 46.50
CA TYR A 293 -23.56 -33.73 47.95
C TYR A 293 -24.68 -32.87 48.52
N SER A 294 -25.34 -33.50 49.49
CA SER A 294 -26.34 -33.03 50.46
C SER A 294 -26.11 -31.65 51.05
#